data_AF-A0A7J8BHQ9-F1
#
_entry.id   AF-A0A7J8BHQ9-F1
#
_cell.length_a   1.000
_cell.length_b   1.000
_cell.length_c   1.000
_cell.angle_alpha   90.00
_cell.angle_beta   90.00
_cell.angle_gamma   90.00
#
_symmetry.space_group_name_H-M   'P 1'
#
loop_
_entity.id
_entity.type
_entity.pdbx_description
1 polymer ?
#
loop_
_entity_poly.entity_id
_entity_poly.type
_entity_poly.pdbx_seq_one_letter_code
_entity_poly.pdbx_strand_id
1 'polypeptide(L)'
;MDTNTILNISTVFASFFTFQLLFYFLSDWFSAKVSTGFNSLSSRKKIEWNSRVGSTYHSLVVGVIGLYLFFFDEATITDPLWGDSWLVKLNVAISSGYLISDLLILILYWKVIGDKYFIIHHCTALCAFFFILVSAGIYKFEKQTSLGGMT
;
A
#
# COMPACT_ATOMS: atom_id res chain seq x y z
N MET A 1 -4.24 15.97 -16.27
CA MET A 1 -3.50 14.87 -15.61
C MET A 1 -3.16 13.85 -16.67
N ASP A 2 -1.94 13.31 -16.65
CA ASP A 2 -1.62 12.19 -17.54
C ASP A 2 -2.36 10.91 -17.11
N THR A 3 -2.53 9.96 -18.03
CA THR A 3 -3.27 8.71 -17.80
C THR A 3 -2.68 7.90 -16.65
N ASN A 4 -1.36 7.96 -16.47
CA ASN A 4 -0.64 7.23 -15.41
C ASN A 4 -0.94 7.79 -14.01
N THR A 5 -1.06 9.11 -13.88
CA THR A 5 -1.44 9.78 -12.63
C THR A 5 -2.87 9.43 -12.25
N ILE A 6 -3.79 9.45 -13.22
CA ILE A 6 -5.19 9.04 -13.00
C ILE A 6 -5.24 7.60 -12.52
N LEU A 7 -4.52 6.70 -13.19
CA LEU A 7 -4.46 5.28 -12.83
C LEU A 7 -3.91 5.07 -11.42
N ASN A 8 -2.80 5.72 -11.06
CA ASN A 8 -2.23 5.63 -9.72
C ASN A 8 -3.21 6.12 -8.65
N ILE A 9 -3.86 7.27 -8.85
CA ILE A 9 -4.86 7.81 -7.93
C ILE A 9 -6.04 6.84 -7.81
N SER A 10 -6.57 6.35 -8.93
CA SER A 10 -7.65 5.36 -8.95
C SER A 10 -7.26 4.08 -8.19
N THR A 11 -6.02 3.60 -8.35
CA THR A 11 -5.52 2.44 -7.59
C THR A 11 -5.44 2.72 -6.09
N VAL A 12 -4.99 3.91 -5.67
CA VAL A 12 -4.97 4.29 -4.25
C VAL A 12 -6.39 4.26 -3.67
N PHE A 13 -7.36 4.89 -4.35
CA PHE A 13 -8.76 4.90 -3.92
C PHE A 13 -9.37 3.50 -3.89
N ALA A 14 -9.20 2.73 -4.97
CA ALA A 14 -9.71 1.36 -5.05
C ALA A 14 -9.14 0.51 -3.91
N SER A 15 -7.82 0.59 -3.68
CA SER A 15 -7.15 -0.14 -2.60
C SER A 15 -7.67 0.29 -1.24
N PHE A 16 -7.82 1.59 -0.97
CA PHE A 16 -8.43 2.08 0.26
C PHE A 16 -9.78 1.42 0.54
N PHE A 17 -10.71 1.45 -0.43
CA PHE A 17 -12.02 0.84 -0.25
C PHE A 17 -11.97 -0.69 -0.12
N THR A 18 -11.07 -1.35 -0.87
CA THR A 18 -10.85 -2.79 -0.73
C THR A 18 -10.39 -3.16 0.67
N PHE A 19 -9.47 -2.41 1.27
CA PHE A 19 -8.99 -2.69 2.62
C PHE A 19 -10.01 -2.34 3.71
N GLN A 20 -10.84 -1.31 3.51
CA GLN A 20 -12.00 -1.05 4.39
C GLN A 20 -13.02 -2.20 4.32
N LEU A 21 -13.36 -2.65 3.11
CA LEU A 21 -14.26 -3.79 2.90
C LEU A 21 -13.68 -5.07 3.51
N LEU A 22 -12.37 -5.27 3.38
CA LEU A 22 -11.66 -6.39 3.97
C LEU A 22 -11.80 -6.38 5.50
N PHE A 23 -11.49 -5.25 6.13
CA PHE A 23 -11.55 -5.10 7.58
C PHE A 23 -12.96 -5.31 8.16
N TYR A 24 -13.98 -4.66 7.57
CA TYR A 24 -15.33 -4.66 8.14
C TYR A 24 -16.15 -5.91 7.82
N PHE A 25 -15.85 -6.62 6.72
CA PHE A 25 -16.72 -7.70 6.24
C PHE A 25 -15.97 -8.98 5.91
N LEU A 26 -15.00 -8.94 4.99
CA LEU A 26 -14.39 -10.17 4.49
C LEU A 26 -13.57 -10.88 5.57
N SER A 27 -12.87 -10.13 6.44
CA SER A 27 -12.08 -10.71 7.52
C SER A 27 -12.96 -11.52 8.49
N ASP A 28 -14.11 -10.99 8.90
CA ASP A 28 -15.06 -11.70 9.77
C ASP A 28 -15.62 -12.95 9.07
N TRP A 29 -16.10 -12.79 7.83
CA TRP A 29 -16.69 -13.89 7.05
C TRP A 29 -15.71 -15.01 6.79
N PHE A 30 -14.49 -14.67 6.36
CA PHE A 30 -13.44 -15.63 6.06
C PHE A 30 -12.93 -16.31 7.33
N SER A 31 -12.65 -15.54 8.38
CA SER A 31 -12.10 -16.08 9.63
C SER A 31 -13.10 -16.97 10.35
N ALA A 32 -14.40 -16.65 10.32
CA ALA A 32 -15.45 -17.51 10.86
C ALA A 32 -15.57 -18.87 10.16
N LYS A 33 -15.20 -18.93 8.86
CA LYS A 33 -15.19 -20.18 8.09
C LYS A 33 -13.93 -21.01 8.29
N VAL A 34 -12.78 -20.35 8.43
CA VAL A 34 -11.47 -21.03 8.48
C VAL A 34 -11.05 -21.37 9.92
N SER A 35 -11.47 -20.58 10.91
CA SER A 35 -11.09 -20.76 12.31
C SER A 35 -12.33 -20.87 13.19
N THR A 36 -12.60 -22.07 13.69
CA THR A 36 -13.74 -22.33 14.59
C THR A 36 -13.66 -21.51 15.89
N GLY A 37 -12.44 -21.21 16.36
CA GLY A 37 -12.21 -20.36 17.53
C GLY A 37 -12.60 -18.90 17.32
N PHE A 38 -12.62 -18.41 16.07
CA PHE A 38 -12.91 -17.01 15.75
C PHE A 38 -14.29 -16.56 16.27
N ASN A 39 -15.31 -17.42 16.15
CA ASN A 39 -16.67 -17.09 16.56
C ASN A 39 -16.80 -16.87 18.08
N SER A 40 -15.91 -17.48 18.87
CA SER A 40 -15.86 -17.33 20.33
C SER A 40 -15.13 -16.06 20.81
N LEU A 41 -14.49 -15.32 19.91
CA LEU A 41 -13.73 -14.13 20.27
C LEU A 41 -14.66 -12.98 20.70
N SER A 42 -14.21 -12.20 21.68
CA SER A 42 -14.83 -10.93 22.02
C SER A 42 -14.68 -9.92 20.88
N SER A 43 -15.57 -8.92 20.81
CA SER A 43 -15.54 -7.89 19.76
C SER A 43 -14.18 -7.17 19.68
N ARG A 44 -13.53 -6.94 20.83
CA ARG A 44 -12.18 -6.35 20.89
C ARG A 44 -11.15 -7.21 20.17
N LYS A 45 -11.15 -8.52 20.41
CA LYS A 45 -10.23 -9.47 19.77
C LYS A 45 -10.53 -9.63 18.28
N LYS A 46 -11.79 -9.54 17.86
CA LYS A 46 -12.17 -9.55 16.44
C LYS A 46 -11.66 -8.31 15.70
N ILE A 47 -11.76 -7.13 16.29
CA ILE A 47 -11.17 -5.90 15.73
C ILE A 47 -9.66 -6.05 15.52
N GLU A 48 -8.94 -6.52 16.55
CA GLU A 48 -7.49 -6.76 16.45
C GLU A 48 -7.16 -7.83 15.39
N TRP A 49 -7.93 -8.92 15.37
CA TRP A 49 -7.78 -9.98 14.38
C TRP A 49 -7.99 -9.47 12.96
N ASN A 50 -9.05 -8.72 12.70
CA ASN A 50 -9.39 -8.22 11.37
C ASN A 50 -8.35 -7.21 10.87
N SER A 51 -7.79 -6.39 11.76
CA SER A 51 -6.65 -5.52 11.43
C SER A 51 -5.42 -6.36 11.02
N ARG A 52 -5.11 -7.43 11.75
CA ARG A 52 -4.01 -8.36 11.41
C ARG A 52 -4.22 -9.12 10.11
N VAL A 53 -5.47 -9.50 9.80
CA VAL A 53 -5.81 -10.10 8.49
C VAL A 53 -5.55 -9.10 7.38
N GLY A 54 -5.96 -7.84 7.56
CA GLY A 54 -5.73 -6.75 6.60
C GLY A 54 -4.24 -6.55 6.31
N SER A 55 -3.41 -6.43 7.35
CA SER A 55 -1.96 -6.25 7.18
C SER A 55 -1.28 -7.47 6.57
N THR A 56 -1.70 -8.68 6.95
CA THR A 56 -1.19 -9.93 6.35
C THR A 56 -1.50 -10.01 4.85
N TYR A 57 -2.75 -9.70 4.47
CA TYR A 57 -3.15 -9.67 3.07
C TYR A 57 -2.35 -8.63 2.28
N HIS A 58 -2.20 -7.42 2.83
CA HIS A 58 -1.36 -6.38 2.24
C HIS A 58 0.07 -6.89 2.00
N SER A 59 0.74 -7.41 3.04
CA SER A 59 2.12 -7.90 2.94
C SER A 59 2.28 -9.03 1.92
N LEU A 60 1.29 -9.94 1.81
CA LEU A 60 1.32 -10.98 0.78
C LEU A 60 1.23 -10.40 -0.63
N VAL A 61 0.28 -9.48 -0.88
CA VAL A 61 0.11 -8.87 -2.20
C VAL A 61 1.35 -8.09 -2.61
N VAL A 62 1.79 -7.15 -1.78
CA VAL A 62 2.90 -6.25 -2.14
C VAL A 62 4.25 -6.92 -2.05
N GLY A 63 4.37 -7.95 -1.20
CA GLY A 63 5.55 -8.80 -1.08
C GLY A 63 5.73 -9.69 -2.31
N VAL A 64 4.66 -10.30 -2.83
CA VAL A 64 4.74 -11.09 -4.07
C VAL A 64 5.11 -10.21 -5.27
N ILE A 65 4.49 -9.03 -5.40
CA ILE A 65 4.85 -8.06 -6.44
C ILE A 65 6.31 -7.60 -6.26
N GLY A 66 6.73 -7.34 -5.02
CA GLY A 66 8.11 -6.96 -4.68
C GLY A 66 9.15 -8.02 -5.06
N LEU A 67 8.86 -9.29 -4.77
CA LEU A 67 9.73 -10.41 -5.18
C LEU A 67 9.79 -10.54 -6.70
N TYR A 68 8.66 -10.34 -7.39
CA TYR A 68 8.65 -10.33 -8.85
C TYR A 68 9.54 -9.21 -9.41
N LEU A 69 9.39 -7.99 -8.90
CA LEU A 69 10.21 -6.85 -9.29
C LEU A 69 11.70 -7.17 -9.10
N PHE A 70 12.07 -7.65 -7.91
CA PHE A 70 13.45 -7.96 -7.56
C PHE A 70 14.11 -9.01 -8.47
N PHE A 71 13.38 -10.06 -8.86
CA PHE A 71 13.95 -11.16 -9.63
C PHE A 71 13.80 -11.03 -11.15
N PHE A 72 12.80 -10.29 -11.64
CA PHE A 72 12.40 -10.36 -13.05
C PHE A 72 12.17 -9.02 -13.75
N ASP A 73 12.01 -7.91 -13.03
CA ASP A 73 11.74 -6.62 -13.68
C ASP A 73 13.04 -5.94 -14.12
N GLU A 74 13.28 -5.92 -15.44
CA GLU A 74 14.50 -5.40 -16.05
C GLU A 74 14.79 -3.95 -15.66
N ALA A 75 13.76 -3.10 -15.53
CA ALA A 75 13.94 -1.70 -15.17
C ALA A 75 14.49 -1.56 -13.75
N THR A 76 13.95 -2.31 -12.78
CA THR A 76 14.45 -2.31 -11.40
C THR A 76 15.76 -3.08 -11.22
N ILE A 77 16.05 -4.09 -12.05
CA ILE A 77 17.34 -4.79 -12.01
C ILE A 77 18.46 -3.92 -12.56
N THR A 78 18.19 -3.20 -13.66
CA THR A 78 19.18 -2.35 -14.34
C THR A 78 19.45 -1.06 -13.56
N ASP A 79 18.41 -0.46 -12.99
CA ASP A 79 18.52 0.73 -12.13
C ASP A 79 17.66 0.55 -10.87
N PRO A 80 18.21 -0.02 -9.78
CA PRO A 80 17.44 -0.32 -8.57
C PRO A 80 16.89 0.91 -7.85
N LEU A 81 17.46 2.10 -8.08
CA LEU A 81 17.07 3.33 -7.39
C LEU A 81 16.08 4.15 -8.24
N TRP A 82 16.30 4.23 -9.56
CA TRP A 82 15.55 5.12 -10.45
C TRP A 82 14.89 4.43 -11.64
N GLY A 83 14.87 3.10 -11.66
CA GLY A 83 14.18 2.30 -12.67
C GLY A 83 12.71 2.67 -12.79
N ASP A 84 12.28 3.02 -14.00
CA ASP A 84 10.90 3.43 -14.27
C ASP A 84 10.02 2.20 -14.55
N SER A 85 9.65 1.48 -13.49
CA SER A 85 8.73 0.35 -13.58
C SER A 85 7.30 0.77 -13.22
N TRP A 86 6.36 0.47 -14.12
CA TRP A 86 4.93 0.59 -13.85
C TRP A 86 4.51 -0.25 -12.64
N LEU A 87 5.06 -1.47 -12.50
CA LEU A 87 4.71 -2.37 -11.41
C LEU A 87 5.16 -1.82 -10.05
N VAL A 88 6.28 -1.08 -9.99
CA VAL A 88 6.68 -0.34 -8.77
C VAL A 88 5.62 0.69 -8.40
N LYS A 89 5.19 1.52 -9.35
CA LYS A 89 4.16 2.56 -9.11
C LYS A 89 2.84 1.93 -8.67
N LEU A 90 2.42 0.84 -9.31
CA LEU A 90 1.25 0.06 -8.92
C LEU A 90 1.39 -0.48 -7.48
N ASN A 91 2.54 -1.08 -7.15
CA ASN A 91 2.79 -1.65 -5.82
C ASN A 91 2.75 -0.58 -4.72
N VAL A 92 3.37 0.57 -4.99
CA VAL A 92 3.36 1.74 -4.10
C VAL A 92 1.97 2.35 -3.97
N ALA A 93 1.18 2.42 -5.05
CA ALA A 93 -0.20 2.91 -5.01
C ALA A 93 -1.11 1.99 -4.18
N ILE A 94 -1.00 0.68 -4.34
CA ILE A 94 -1.71 -0.32 -3.52
C ILE A 94 -1.33 -0.14 -2.05
N SER A 95 -0.03 -0.03 -1.77
CA SER A 95 0.48 0.16 -0.41
C SER A 95 -0.02 1.46 0.22
N SER A 96 -0.06 2.55 -0.55
CA SER A 96 -0.57 3.84 -0.07
C SER A 96 -2.04 3.76 0.31
N GLY A 97 -2.88 3.13 -0.53
CA GLY A 97 -4.30 2.95 -0.22
C GLY A 97 -4.52 2.10 1.03
N TYR A 98 -3.75 1.03 1.19
CA TYR A 98 -3.74 0.23 2.43
C TYR A 98 -3.36 1.09 3.65
N LEU A 99 -2.22 1.78 3.62
CA LEU A 99 -1.72 2.55 4.76
C LEU A 99 -2.71 3.66 5.19
N ILE A 100 -3.37 4.33 4.22
CA ILE A 100 -4.42 5.30 4.55
C ILE A 100 -5.62 4.60 5.21
N SER A 101 -6.02 3.44 4.70
CA SER A 101 -7.11 2.65 5.26
C SER A 101 -6.80 2.18 6.68
N ASP A 102 -5.62 1.62 6.91
CA ASP A 102 -5.19 1.09 8.21
C ASP A 102 -4.99 2.21 9.23
N LEU A 103 -4.44 3.35 8.81
CA LEU A 103 -4.34 4.55 9.65
C LEU A 103 -5.72 5.06 10.09
N LEU A 104 -6.70 5.08 9.18
CA LEU A 104 -8.08 5.45 9.53
C LEU A 104 -8.66 4.47 10.57
N ILE A 105 -8.52 3.17 10.35
CA ILE A 105 -9.01 2.13 11.28
C ILE A 105 -8.31 2.27 12.64
N LEU A 106 -7.00 2.52 12.66
CA LEU A 106 -6.21 2.71 13.87
C LEU A 106 -6.67 3.92 14.69
N ILE A 107 -7.00 5.03 14.02
CA ILE A 107 -7.56 6.23 14.66
C ILE A 107 -8.97 5.94 15.20
N LEU A 108 -9.84 5.30 14.41
CA LEU A 108 -11.22 5.00 14.80
C LEU A 108 -11.30 4.00 15.97
N TYR A 109 -10.41 3.01 15.97
CA TYR A 109 -10.33 1.95 16.98
C TYR A 109 -9.17 2.14 17.96
N TRP A 110 -8.81 3.40 18.24
CA TRP A 110 -7.66 3.77 19.07
C TRP A 110 -7.59 3.04 20.41
N LYS A 111 -8.74 2.87 21.09
CA LYS A 111 -8.78 2.17 22.38
C LYS A 111 -8.35 0.70 22.27
N VAL A 112 -8.50 0.07 21.11
CA VAL A 112 -8.27 -1.35 20.88
C VAL A 112 -6.90 -1.61 20.27
N ILE A 113 -6.58 -0.93 19.16
CA ILE A 113 -5.38 -1.18 18.34
C ILE A 113 -4.47 0.04 18.19
N GLY A 114 -4.80 1.16 18.85
CA GLY A 114 -4.06 2.42 18.70
C GLY A 114 -2.64 2.32 19.23
N ASP A 115 -1.66 2.68 18.38
CA ASP A 115 -0.26 2.80 18.75
C ASP A 115 0.37 4.01 18.04
N LYS A 116 1.02 4.90 18.81
CA LYS A 116 1.73 6.08 18.29
C LYS A 116 2.87 5.71 17.34
N TYR A 117 3.55 4.58 17.58
CA TYR A 117 4.63 4.11 16.72
C TYR A 117 4.09 3.67 15.35
N PHE A 118 2.89 3.08 15.33
CA PHE A 118 2.22 2.76 14.08
C PHE A 118 1.76 4.01 13.33
N ILE A 119 1.24 5.04 14.02
CA ILE A 119 0.95 6.33 13.33
C ILE A 119 2.20 6.88 12.65
N ILE A 120 3.32 6.98 13.39
CA ILE A 120 4.56 7.54 12.84
C ILE A 120 5.04 6.69 11.66
N HIS A 121 5.04 5.37 11.79
CA HIS A 121 5.40 4.44 10.71
C HIS A 121 4.56 4.68 9.44
N HIS A 122 3.23 4.76 9.57
CA HIS A 122 2.33 4.97 8.44
C HIS A 122 2.56 6.32 7.78
N CYS A 123 2.69 7.39 8.57
CA CYS A 123 2.96 8.72 8.04
C CYS A 123 4.30 8.79 7.30
N THR A 124 5.38 8.22 7.87
CA THR A 124 6.70 8.18 7.22
C THR A 124 6.65 7.38 5.91
N ALA A 125 5.99 6.22 5.90
CA ALA A 125 5.83 5.42 4.69
C ALA A 125 5.01 6.16 3.61
N LEU A 126 3.90 6.81 3.98
CA LEU A 126 3.09 7.60 3.05
C LEU A 126 3.85 8.80 2.48
N CYS A 127 4.67 9.47 3.27
CA CYS A 127 5.55 10.53 2.77
C CYS A 127 6.54 9.98 1.72
N ALA A 128 7.20 8.86 2.00
CA ALA A 128 8.12 8.23 1.05
C ALA A 128 7.40 7.82 -0.25
N PHE A 129 6.22 7.22 -0.15
CA PHE A 129 5.43 6.79 -1.29
C PHE A 129 4.89 7.96 -2.13
N PHE A 130 4.54 9.07 -1.48
CA PHE A 130 4.18 10.30 -2.18
C PHE A 130 5.33 10.79 -3.08
N PHE A 131 6.58 10.79 -2.58
CA PHE A 131 7.74 11.13 -3.41
C PHE A 131 7.92 10.17 -4.59
N ILE A 132 7.71 8.86 -4.40
CA ILE A 132 7.83 7.90 -5.51
C ILE A 132 6.76 8.13 -6.59
N LEU A 133 5.50 8.36 -6.18
CA LEU A 133 4.39 8.55 -7.11
C LEU A 133 4.44 9.90 -7.84
N VAL A 134 4.98 10.94 -7.20
CA VAL A 134 5.01 12.31 -7.75
C VAL A 134 6.37 12.66 -8.36
N SER A 135 7.48 12.39 -7.65
CA SER A 135 8.83 12.86 -8.03
C SER A 135 9.55 11.97 -9.03
N ALA A 136 9.16 10.71 -9.21
CA ALA A 136 9.67 9.89 -10.32
C ALA A 136 9.33 10.51 -11.70
N GLY A 137 8.23 11.27 -11.79
CA GLY A 137 7.90 12.07 -12.98
C GLY A 137 8.77 13.32 -13.14
N ILE A 138 9.14 13.97 -12.02
CA ILE A 138 9.89 15.24 -11.99
C ILE A 138 11.36 15.02 -12.37
N TYR A 139 12.03 14.01 -11.78
CA TYR A 139 13.42 13.68 -12.11
C TYR A 139 13.60 13.26 -13.58
N LYS A 140 12.59 12.59 -14.15
CA LYS A 140 12.58 12.23 -15.56
C LYS A 140 12.45 13.45 -16.47
N PHE A 141 11.60 14.41 -16.11
CA PHE A 141 11.46 15.68 -16.83
C PHE A 141 12.77 16.47 -16.84
N GLU A 142 13.46 16.59 -15.70
CA GLU A 142 14.71 17.33 -15.57
C GLU A 142 15.91 16.67 -16.28
N LYS A 143 15.98 15.32 -16.28
CA LYS A 143 17.00 14.58 -17.04
C LYS A 143 16.78 14.68 -18.55
N GLN A 144 15.52 14.76 -18.99
CA GLN A 144 15.16 14.84 -20.41
C GLN A 144 15.32 16.27 -20.96
N THR A 145 15.09 17.31 -20.15
CA THR A 145 15.42 18.70 -20.50
C THR A 145 16.93 18.97 -20.48
N SER A 146 17.71 18.35 -19.58
CA SER A 146 19.17 18.53 -19.57
C SER A 146 19.88 17.84 -20.74
N LEU A 147 19.35 16.70 -21.22
CA LEU A 147 19.85 16.02 -22.43
C LEU A 147 19.36 16.67 -23.74
N GLY A 148 18.17 17.28 -23.74
CA GLY A 148 17.61 18.00 -24.90
C GLY A 148 18.20 19.40 -25.13
N GLY A 149 18.98 19.94 -24.18
CA GLY A 149 19.70 21.21 -24.32
C GLY A 149 21.13 21.09 -24.87
N MET A 150 21.55 19.88 -25.27
CA MET A 150 22.88 19.58 -25.83
C MET A 150 22.85 19.30 -27.35
N THR A 151 21.79 19.70 -28.06
CA THR A 151 21.70 19.74 -29.53
C THR A 151 21.45 21.16 -30.00
#